data_AF-A0A176S573-F1
#
_entry.id   AF-A0A176S573-F1
#
_cell.length_a   1.000
_cell.length_b   1.000
_cell.length_c   1.000
_cell.angle_alpha   90.00
_cell.angle_beta   90.00
_cell.angle_gamma   90.00
#
_symmetry.space_group_name_H-M   'P 1'
#
loop_
_entity.id
_entity.type
_entity.pdbx_description
1 polymer ?
#
loop_
_entity_poly.entity_id
_entity_poly.type
_entity_poly.pdbx_seq_one_letter_code
_entity_poly.pdbx_strand_id
1 'polypeptide(L)'
;MLMHNSLKILSILTIALFAFGLCTTPLVYAENPKVESREYKLLLEPSLFNGSDPRSVVTNYWHQLKALIQSELKRDTKGVLTFSKTRTVKFYDTQGTCQIKAQDYIFRERTENGKREV
;
A
#
# COMPACT_ATOMS: atom_id res chain seq x y z
N MET A 1 -13.89 54.40 48.51
CA MET A 1 -12.99 54.09 47.37
C MET A 1 -12.56 52.62 47.43
N LEU A 2 -13.50 51.67 47.34
CA LEU A 2 -13.22 50.22 47.43
C LEU A 2 -14.04 49.39 46.42
N MET A 3 -15.16 49.90 45.90
CA MET A 3 -16.00 49.17 44.94
C MET A 3 -15.47 49.15 43.48
N HIS A 4 -14.58 50.07 43.10
CA HIS A 4 -14.10 50.17 41.72
C HIS A 4 -13.04 49.12 41.35
N ASN A 5 -12.31 48.58 42.34
CA ASN A 5 -11.27 47.57 42.09
C ASN A 5 -11.85 46.15 42.04
N SER A 6 -12.91 45.87 42.82
CA SER A 6 -13.56 44.56 42.87
C SER A 6 -14.24 44.20 41.55
N LEU A 7 -14.82 45.19 40.85
CA LEU A 7 -15.51 45.00 39.58
C LEU A 7 -14.53 44.71 38.42
N LYS A 8 -13.34 45.32 38.44
CA LYS A 8 -12.28 45.08 37.45
C LYS A 8 -11.70 43.67 37.58
N ILE A 9 -11.49 43.20 38.82
CA ILE A 9 -10.93 41.87 39.10
C ILE A 9 -11.91 40.76 38.66
N LEU A 10 -13.22 40.95 38.88
CA LEU A 10 -14.26 40.00 38.46
C LEU A 10 -14.40 39.91 36.92
N SER A 11 -14.19 41.04 36.23
CA SER A 11 -14.24 41.13 34.77
C SER A 11 -13.00 40.50 34.09
N ILE A 12 -11.82 40.64 34.70
CA ILE A 12 -10.59 39.98 34.22
C ILE A 12 -10.67 38.46 34.43
N LEU A 13 -11.26 38.01 35.54
CA LEU A 13 -11.42 36.57 35.84
C LEU A 13 -12.41 35.87 34.90
N THR A 14 -13.45 36.56 34.44
CA THR A 14 -14.45 36.03 33.51
C THR A 14 -13.94 35.96 32.06
N ILE A 15 -13.10 36.90 31.63
CA ILE A 15 -12.46 36.85 30.30
C ILE A 15 -11.41 35.72 30.23
N ALA A 16 -10.67 35.49 31.32
CA ALA A 16 -9.68 34.41 31.39
C ALA A 16 -10.33 33.01 31.36
N LEU A 17 -11.51 32.84 31.97
CA LEU A 17 -12.26 31.57 31.92
C LEU A 17 -12.83 31.27 30.52
N PHE A 18 -13.22 32.31 29.76
CA PHE A 18 -13.80 32.13 28.43
C PHE A 18 -12.71 31.86 27.36
N ALA A 19 -11.50 32.39 27.53
CA ALA A 19 -10.38 32.17 26.62
C ALA A 19 -9.76 30.76 26.73
N PHE A 20 -9.91 30.08 27.87
CA PHE A 20 -9.39 28.72 28.06
C PHE A 20 -10.31 27.61 27.53
N GLY A 21 -11.59 27.91 27.28
CA GLY A 21 -12.60 26.91 26.87
C GLY A 21 -12.70 26.64 25.36
N LEU A 22 -12.03 27.42 24.51
CA LEU A 22 -12.24 27.40 23.05
C LEU A 22 -11.15 26.67 22.25
N CYS A 23 -10.18 26.02 22.91
CA CYS A 23 -9.07 25.35 22.23
C CYS A 23 -8.94 23.87 22.62
N THR A 24 -10.04 23.15 22.68
CA THR A 24 -10.02 21.67 22.66
C THR A 24 -10.32 21.22 21.24
N THR A 25 -9.35 21.32 20.34
CA THR A 25 -9.43 20.58 19.08
C THR A 25 -9.37 19.09 19.44
N PRO A 26 -10.28 18.24 18.93
CA PRO A 26 -10.10 16.81 19.10
C PRO A 26 -8.79 16.44 18.40
N LEU A 27 -7.84 15.89 19.15
CA LEU A 27 -6.74 15.11 18.60
C LEU A 27 -7.37 13.90 17.91
N VAL A 28 -7.72 14.07 16.64
CA VAL A 28 -8.00 12.95 15.76
C VAL A 28 -6.65 12.27 15.58
N TYR A 29 -6.39 11.26 16.43
CA TYR A 29 -5.38 10.26 16.13
C TYR A 29 -5.82 9.61 14.82
N ALA A 30 -5.16 9.95 13.72
CA ALA A 30 -5.20 9.13 12.54
C ALA A 30 -4.56 7.79 12.96
N GLU A 31 -5.39 6.78 13.27
CA GLU A 31 -4.85 5.43 13.39
C GLU A 31 -4.08 5.13 12.11
N ASN A 32 -2.86 4.62 12.26
CA ASN A 32 -2.09 4.18 11.12
C ASN A 32 -2.98 3.25 10.28
N PRO A 33 -3.14 3.52 8.97
CA PRO A 33 -4.08 2.79 8.14
C PRO A 33 -3.82 1.30 8.32
N LYS A 34 -4.83 0.59 8.83
CA LYS A 34 -4.73 -0.84 9.07
C LYS A 34 -4.53 -1.50 7.70
N VAL A 35 -3.36 -2.06 7.47
CA VAL A 35 -3.07 -2.76 6.22
C VAL A 35 -3.90 -4.04 6.20
N GLU A 36 -5.02 -4.01 5.48
CA GLU A 36 -5.92 -5.15 5.36
C GLU A 36 -5.37 -6.22 4.41
N SER A 37 -4.63 -5.80 3.38
CA SER A 37 -3.99 -6.70 2.42
C SER A 37 -2.71 -6.12 1.84
N ARG A 38 -1.83 -7.02 1.38
CA ARG A 38 -0.64 -6.70 0.57
C ARG A 38 -0.62 -7.63 -0.62
N GLU A 39 -0.49 -7.07 -1.82
CA GLU A 39 -0.28 -7.83 -3.06
C GLU A 39 1.19 -7.79 -3.44
N TYR A 40 1.77 -8.95 -3.70
CA TYR A 40 3.16 -9.09 -4.15
C TYR A 40 3.18 -9.68 -5.54
N LYS A 41 3.98 -9.07 -6.44
CA LYS A 41 4.24 -9.59 -7.78
C LYS A 41 5.67 -10.08 -7.83
N LEU A 42 5.84 -11.39 -7.89
CA LEU A 42 7.14 -12.04 -7.98
C LEU A 42 7.40 -12.38 -9.44
N LEU A 43 8.51 -11.87 -9.99
CA LEU A 43 9.00 -12.30 -11.28
C LEU A 43 9.69 -13.64 -11.09
N LEU A 44 9.18 -14.66 -11.79
CA LEU A 44 9.79 -15.99 -11.77
C LEU A 44 10.97 -16.02 -12.73
N GLU A 45 12.05 -16.69 -12.33
CA GLU A 45 13.18 -16.93 -13.20
C GLU A 45 12.82 -18.07 -14.18
N PRO A 46 12.66 -17.81 -15.50
CA PRO A 46 12.11 -18.81 -16.42
C PRO A 46 12.95 -20.08 -16.55
N SER A 47 14.27 -19.97 -16.33
CA SER A 47 15.21 -21.10 -16.38
C SER A 47 14.94 -22.15 -15.29
N LEU A 48 14.24 -21.79 -14.21
CA LEU A 48 13.86 -22.71 -13.13
C LEU A 48 12.54 -23.45 -13.41
N PHE A 49 11.83 -23.07 -14.48
CA PHE A 49 10.56 -23.67 -14.90
C PHE A 49 10.71 -24.40 -16.25
N ASN A 50 11.94 -24.85 -16.55
CA ASN A 50 12.24 -25.62 -17.75
C ASN A 50 11.87 -27.10 -17.55
N GLY A 51 11.05 -27.66 -18.45
CA GLY A 51 10.69 -29.08 -18.38
C GLY A 51 9.37 -29.41 -19.04
N SER A 52 9.11 -30.71 -19.18
CA SER A 52 7.86 -31.26 -19.73
C SER A 52 6.66 -31.09 -18.78
N ASP A 53 6.88 -30.76 -17.50
CA ASP A 53 5.83 -30.51 -16.52
C ASP A 53 6.08 -29.24 -15.67
N PRO A 54 5.81 -28.05 -16.22
CA PRO A 54 5.93 -26.80 -15.47
C PRO A 54 4.96 -26.70 -14.28
N ARG A 55 3.87 -27.48 -14.27
CA ARG A 55 2.84 -27.42 -13.24
C ARG A 55 3.34 -27.98 -11.92
N SER A 56 4.07 -29.10 -11.93
CA SER A 56 4.69 -29.63 -10.70
C SER A 56 5.71 -28.67 -10.11
N VAL A 57 6.51 -28.01 -10.95
CA VAL A 57 7.47 -26.98 -10.52
C VAL A 57 6.76 -25.81 -9.83
N VAL A 58 5.69 -25.26 -10.43
CA VAL A 58 4.89 -24.19 -9.83
C VAL A 58 4.26 -24.63 -8.51
N THR A 59 3.80 -25.87 -8.44
CA THR A 59 3.20 -26.43 -7.21
C THR A 59 4.24 -26.54 -6.09
N ASN A 60 5.44 -27.05 -6.40
CA ASN A 60 6.54 -27.13 -5.45
C ASN A 60 6.99 -25.75 -4.98
N TYR A 61 7.10 -24.79 -5.89
CA TYR A 61 7.38 -23.39 -5.55
C TYR A 61 6.35 -22.83 -4.57
N TRP A 62 5.05 -23.04 -4.84
CA TRP A 62 4.00 -22.60 -3.93
C TRP A 62 4.11 -23.22 -2.55
N HIS A 63 4.38 -24.53 -2.45
CA HIS A 63 4.56 -25.19 -1.16
C HIS A 63 5.70 -24.60 -0.33
N GLN A 64 6.85 -24.32 -0.96
CA GLN A 64 8.00 -23.72 -0.29
C GLN A 64 7.71 -22.28 0.14
N LEU A 65 7.16 -21.47 -0.76
CA LEU A 65 6.78 -20.08 -0.45
C LEU A 65 5.74 -20.02 0.67
N LYS A 66 4.75 -20.91 0.63
CA LYS A 66 3.70 -21.00 1.64
C LYS A 66 4.29 -21.23 3.03
N ALA A 67 5.23 -22.17 3.16
CA ALA A 67 5.90 -22.48 4.41
C ALA A 67 6.67 -21.26 4.98
N LEU A 68 7.41 -20.55 4.11
CA LEU A 68 8.15 -19.34 4.49
C LEU A 68 7.22 -18.21 4.95
N ILE A 69 6.09 -17.99 4.25
CA ILE A 69 5.13 -16.97 4.66
C ILE A 69 4.51 -17.33 6.02
N GLN A 70 4.15 -18.59 6.23
CA GLN A 70 3.57 -19.05 7.49
C GLN A 70 4.56 -18.93 8.66
N SER A 71 5.85 -19.20 8.44
CA SER A 71 6.88 -19.06 9.48
C SER A 71 7.13 -17.59 9.86
N GLU A 72 7.25 -16.71 8.87
CA GLU A 72 7.57 -15.29 9.10
C GLU A 72 6.38 -14.49 9.62
N LEU A 73 5.19 -14.70 9.05
CA LEU A 73 4.01 -13.91 9.41
C LEU A 73 3.20 -14.54 10.53
N LYS A 74 3.48 -15.79 10.93
CA LYS A 74 2.70 -16.55 11.93
C LYS A 74 1.20 -16.57 11.61
N ARG A 75 0.85 -16.68 10.33
CA ARG A 75 -0.54 -16.69 9.83
C ARG A 75 -0.74 -17.81 8.84
N ASP A 76 -1.89 -18.46 8.94
CA ASP A 76 -2.28 -19.47 7.95
C ASP A 76 -2.52 -18.84 6.58
N THR A 77 -1.95 -19.49 5.57
CA THR A 77 -2.12 -19.11 4.16
C THR A 77 -3.01 -20.13 3.47
N LYS A 78 -3.96 -19.63 2.70
CA LYS A 78 -4.91 -20.41 1.88
C LYS A 78 -4.70 -20.06 0.41
N GLY A 79 -5.12 -20.96 -0.48
CA GLY A 79 -5.03 -20.76 -1.93
C GLY A 79 -4.05 -21.70 -2.62
N VAL A 80 -4.08 -21.66 -3.94
CA VAL A 80 -3.25 -22.46 -4.85
C VAL A 80 -2.86 -21.58 -6.03
N LEU A 81 -1.66 -21.77 -6.57
CA LEU A 81 -1.25 -21.12 -7.82
C LEU A 81 -1.96 -21.80 -8.98
N THR A 82 -2.93 -21.10 -9.58
CA THR A 82 -3.61 -21.56 -10.79
C THR A 82 -3.14 -20.76 -12.01
N PHE A 83 -3.04 -21.45 -13.14
CA PHE A 83 -2.83 -20.77 -14.41
C PHE A 83 -4.13 -20.03 -14.77
N SER A 84 -4.14 -18.72 -14.56
CA SER A 84 -5.34 -17.91 -14.70
C SER A 84 -5.45 -17.26 -16.08
N LYS A 85 -4.33 -16.77 -16.66
CA LYS A 85 -4.34 -15.89 -17.83
C LYS A 85 -3.08 -16.06 -18.67
N THR A 86 -3.25 -16.07 -19.98
CA THR A 86 -2.17 -15.87 -20.96
C THR A 86 -2.29 -14.47 -21.53
N ARG A 87 -1.24 -13.65 -21.39
CA ARG A 87 -1.22 -12.28 -21.89
C ARG A 87 0.17 -11.91 -22.38
N THR A 88 0.21 -11.08 -23.41
CA THR A 88 1.45 -10.46 -23.88
C THR A 88 1.53 -9.08 -23.27
N VAL A 89 2.64 -8.79 -22.59
CA VAL A 89 2.92 -7.45 -22.05
C VAL A 89 4.19 -6.94 -22.70
N LYS A 90 4.12 -5.76 -23.30
CA LYS A 90 5.27 -5.08 -23.89
C LYS A 90 5.52 -3.79 -23.12
N PHE A 91 6.79 -3.49 -22.88
CA PHE A 91 7.23 -2.26 -22.24
C PHE A 91 7.94 -1.41 -23.30
N TYR A 92 7.65 -0.11 -23.31
CA TYR A 92 8.27 0.81 -24.25
C TYR A 92 8.89 1.98 -23.50
N ASP A 93 9.95 2.51 -24.08
CA ASP A 93 10.61 3.73 -23.61
C ASP A 93 11.24 4.46 -24.79
N THR A 94 11.75 5.67 -24.57
CA THR A 94 12.47 6.45 -25.58
C THR A 94 13.83 5.83 -25.85
N GLN A 95 14.16 5.63 -27.13
CA GLN A 95 15.42 5.04 -27.55
C GLN A 95 16.61 5.85 -27.01
N GLY A 96 17.58 5.15 -26.40
CA GLY A 96 18.85 5.72 -25.91
C GLY A 96 18.75 6.55 -24.62
N THR A 97 17.59 7.11 -24.30
CA THR A 97 17.41 8.01 -23.14
C THR A 97 16.59 7.41 -22.02
N CYS A 98 15.70 6.46 -22.33
CA CYS A 98 14.81 5.81 -21.36
C CYS A 98 14.09 6.82 -20.44
N GLN A 99 13.52 7.88 -21.02
CA GLN A 99 12.96 9.02 -20.29
C GLN A 99 11.81 8.61 -19.39
N ILE A 100 11.00 7.63 -19.79
CA ILE A 100 9.86 7.17 -18.99
C ILE A 100 10.37 6.54 -17.70
N LYS A 101 11.34 5.63 -17.82
CA LYS A 101 12.00 5.02 -16.66
C LYS A 101 12.77 6.04 -15.81
N ALA A 102 13.46 6.99 -16.44
CA ALA A 102 14.24 8.03 -15.73
C ALA A 102 13.38 8.94 -14.84
N GLN A 103 12.06 8.97 -15.08
CA GLN A 103 11.07 9.70 -14.30
C GLN A 103 10.25 8.78 -13.39
N ASP A 104 10.71 7.54 -13.15
CA ASP A 104 10.01 6.51 -12.37
C ASP A 104 8.60 6.16 -12.88
N TYR A 105 8.35 6.35 -14.18
CA TYR A 105 7.13 5.93 -14.85
C TYR A 105 7.33 4.63 -15.63
N ILE A 106 6.21 4.01 -16.02
CA ILE A 106 6.17 2.80 -16.84
C ILE A 106 5.08 2.96 -17.89
N PHE A 107 5.43 2.81 -19.16
CA PHE A 107 4.48 2.67 -20.26
C PHE A 107 4.46 1.21 -20.73
N ARG A 108 3.28 0.59 -20.70
CA ARG A 108 3.11 -0.80 -21.12
C ARG A 108 1.93 -0.93 -22.06
N GLU A 109 2.04 -1.86 -23.00
CA GLU A 109 0.89 -2.39 -23.73
C GLU A 109 0.59 -3.79 -23.20
N ARG A 110 -0.69 -4.10 -23.06
CA ARG A 110 -1.19 -5.40 -22.65
C ARG A 110 -2.18 -5.92 -23.69
N THR A 111 -1.91 -7.13 -24.19
CA THR A 111 -2.85 -7.85 -25.04
C THR A 111 -3.30 -9.13 -24.34
N GLU A 112 -4.61 -9.27 -24.13
CA GLU A 112 -5.25 -10.43 -23.52
C GLU A 112 -6.49 -10.80 -24.34
N ASN A 113 -6.63 -12.06 -24.76
CA ASN A 113 -7.78 -12.55 -25.53
C ASN A 113 -8.11 -11.69 -26.78
N GLY A 114 -7.07 -11.22 -27.49
CA GLY A 114 -7.22 -10.35 -28.67
C GLY A 114 -7.59 -8.89 -28.37
N LYS A 115 -7.80 -8.53 -27.10
CA LYS A 115 -8.08 -7.15 -26.66
C LYS A 115 -6.80 -6.46 -26.25
N ARG A 116 -6.60 -5.25 -26.77
CA ARG A 116 -5.45 -4.39 -26.48
C ARG A 116 -5.82 -3.33 -25.45
N GLU A 117 -4.98 -3.17 -24.45
CA GLU A 117 -5.01 -2.12 -23.43
C GLU A 117 -3.64 -1.46 -23.34
N VAL A 118 -3.62 -0.16 -23.03
CA VAL A 118 -2.41 0.63 -22.82
C VAL A 118 -2.49 1.23 -21.43
#